data_AF-A0A523Z1C4-F1
#
_entry.id   AF-A0A523Z1C4-F1
#
_cell.length_a   1.000
_cell.length_b   1.000
_cell.length_c   1.000
_cell.angle_alpha   90.00
_cell.angle_beta   90.00
_cell.angle_gamma   90.00
#
_symmetry.space_group_name_H-M   'P 1'
#
loop_
_entity.id
_entity.type
_entity.pdbx_description
1 polymer ?
#
loop_
_entity_poly.entity_id
_entity_poly.type
_entity_poly.pdbx_seq_one_letter_code
_entity_poly.pdbx_strand_id
1 'polypeptide(L)'
;MQGLPPFATTAIGSFPHQACASLCERLAELDVPTWPQLTRRSFRENMYVQYSAPLPALVIDDAAEKIYFNTDDDLAISLTPFYESYLAEDM
;
A
#
# COMPACT_ATOMS: atom_id res chain seq x y z
N MET A 1 -22.61 -2.04 -21.20
CA MET A 1 -22.62 -2.12 -19.72
C MET A 1 -23.84 -1.37 -19.23
N GLN A 2 -24.71 -2.01 -18.44
CA GLN A 2 -25.70 -1.25 -17.66
C GLN A 2 -24.95 -0.41 -16.62
N GLY A 3 -25.41 0.82 -16.40
CA GLY A 3 -24.83 1.72 -15.40
C GLY A 3 -25.08 1.24 -13.97
N LEU A 4 -24.35 1.81 -13.00
CA LEU A 4 -24.54 1.53 -11.58
C LEU A 4 -25.95 1.94 -11.12
N PRO A 5 -26.59 1.17 -10.22
CA PRO A 5 -27.90 1.54 -9.69
C PRO A 5 -27.81 2.81 -8.81
N PRO A 6 -28.91 3.55 -8.62
CA PRO A 6 -29.00 4.54 -7.57
C PRO A 6 -28.63 3.92 -6.22
N PHE A 7 -27.81 4.62 -5.43
CA PHE A 7 -27.33 4.16 -4.12
C PHE A 7 -26.44 2.90 -4.17
N ALA A 8 -25.68 2.72 -5.25
CA ALA A 8 -24.66 1.67 -5.35
C ALA A 8 -23.72 1.65 -4.14
N THR A 9 -23.48 0.45 -3.64
CA THR A 9 -22.66 0.15 -2.46
C THR A 9 -21.20 -0.03 -2.82
N THR A 10 -20.33 0.50 -1.96
CA THR A 10 -18.87 0.29 -2.03
C THR A 10 -18.26 0.48 -0.64
N ALA A 11 -16.94 0.29 -0.51
CA ALA A 11 -16.22 0.56 0.72
C ALA A 11 -14.87 1.23 0.46
N ILE A 12 -14.38 2.00 1.45
CA ILE A 12 -13.18 2.83 1.32
C ILE A 12 -11.89 2.02 1.28
N GLY A 13 -11.79 0.93 2.07
CA GLY A 13 -10.69 -0.03 1.96
C GLY A 13 -10.02 -0.49 3.26
N SER A 14 -9.98 0.34 4.32
CA SER A 14 -9.32 -0.05 5.58
C SER A 14 -10.24 -0.89 6.48
N PHE A 15 -9.83 -2.12 6.81
CA PHE A 15 -10.61 -3.05 7.62
C PHE A 15 -9.82 -3.58 8.82
N PRO A 16 -10.38 -3.52 10.05
CA PRO A 16 -9.65 -3.87 11.27
C PRO A 16 -9.71 -5.38 11.56
N HIS A 17 -9.33 -6.18 10.57
CA HIS A 17 -9.39 -7.65 10.58
C HIS A 17 -7.98 -8.25 10.48
N GLN A 18 -7.81 -9.49 10.97
CA GLN A 18 -6.57 -10.27 10.82
C GLN A 18 -6.66 -11.30 9.68
N ALA A 19 -7.84 -11.91 9.48
CA ALA A 19 -8.09 -12.92 8.43
C ALA A 19 -8.88 -12.33 7.25
N CYS A 20 -8.50 -12.68 6.01
CA CYS A 20 -9.10 -12.13 4.77
C CYS A 20 -10.38 -12.85 4.33
N ALA A 21 -10.40 -14.19 4.31
CA ALA A 21 -11.31 -14.95 3.44
C ALA A 21 -12.79 -14.50 3.48
N SER A 22 -13.42 -14.51 4.66
CA SER A 22 -14.83 -14.14 4.81
C SER A 22 -15.13 -12.65 4.60
N LEU A 23 -14.13 -11.78 4.80
CA LEU A 23 -14.25 -10.35 4.47
C LEU A 23 -14.17 -10.15 2.96
N CYS A 24 -13.19 -10.80 2.33
CA CYS A 24 -12.92 -10.72 0.90
C CYS A 24 -14.13 -11.23 0.08
N GLU A 25 -14.81 -12.29 0.53
CA GLU A 25 -16.09 -12.77 -0.04
C GLU A 25 -17.20 -11.70 0.06
N ARG A 26 -17.44 -11.10 1.23
CA ARG A 26 -18.45 -10.05 1.41
C ARG A 26 -18.19 -8.80 0.58
N LEU A 27 -16.93 -8.41 0.40
CA LEU A 27 -16.58 -7.23 -0.40
C LEU A 27 -16.79 -7.45 -1.89
N ALA A 28 -16.73 -8.70 -2.35
CA ALA A 28 -17.05 -9.06 -3.73
C ALA A 28 -18.54 -8.96 -4.06
N GLU A 29 -19.41 -8.89 -3.04
CA GLU A 29 -20.88 -8.78 -3.20
C GLU A 29 -21.36 -7.32 -3.34
N LEU A 30 -20.50 -6.33 -3.14
CA LEU A 30 -20.83 -4.90 -3.31
C LEU A 30 -21.07 -4.56 -4.78
N ASP A 31 -21.87 -3.52 -5.05
CA ASP A 31 -22.10 -3.03 -6.41
C ASP A 31 -20.78 -2.59 -7.08
N VAL A 32 -19.87 -2.01 -6.28
CA VAL A 32 -18.48 -1.75 -6.66
C VAL A 32 -17.57 -2.45 -5.65
N PRO A 33 -17.05 -3.65 -6.00
CA PRO A 33 -16.15 -4.41 -5.14
C PRO A 33 -14.87 -3.64 -4.80
N THR A 34 -14.29 -3.95 -3.65
CA THR A 34 -13.03 -3.36 -3.20
C THR A 34 -12.10 -4.40 -2.60
N TRP A 35 -10.79 -4.17 -2.74
CA TRP A 35 -9.78 -4.98 -2.09
C TRP A 35 -9.49 -4.45 -0.69
N PRO A 36 -9.58 -5.27 0.38
CA PRO A 36 -9.38 -4.80 1.73
C PRO A 36 -7.90 -4.62 2.08
N GLN A 37 -7.60 -3.52 2.76
CA GLN A 37 -6.38 -3.32 3.54
C GLN A 37 -6.62 -3.78 4.98
N LEU A 38 -5.93 -4.82 5.43
CA LEU A 38 -6.21 -5.50 6.70
C LEU A 38 -5.41 -4.87 7.86
N THR A 39 -5.79 -3.68 8.30
CA THR A 39 -4.97 -2.84 9.20
C THR A 39 -4.56 -3.46 10.55
N ARG A 40 -5.16 -4.59 10.97
CA ARG A 40 -4.75 -5.36 12.16
C ARG A 40 -3.89 -6.59 11.87
N ARG A 41 -3.67 -6.93 10.60
CA ARG A 41 -2.89 -8.09 10.17
C ARG A 41 -1.39 -7.83 10.29
N SER A 42 -0.94 -6.66 9.84
CA SER A 42 0.49 -6.29 9.80
C SER A 42 0.64 -4.79 9.60
N PHE A 43 1.73 -4.20 10.13
CA PHE A 43 2.14 -2.83 9.80
C PHE A 43 2.37 -2.64 8.29
N ARG A 44 2.70 -3.71 7.56
CA ARG A 44 2.84 -3.69 6.08
C ARG A 44 1.54 -3.44 5.32
N GLU A 45 0.41 -3.46 6.01
CA GLU A 45 -0.86 -3.02 5.48
C GLU A 45 -0.95 -1.50 5.44
N ASN A 46 -0.03 -0.76 6.07
CA ASN A 46 -0.01 0.70 5.97
C ASN A 46 0.14 1.16 4.52
N MET A 47 -0.70 2.11 4.10
CA MET A 47 -0.71 2.63 2.73
C MET A 47 0.67 3.16 2.31
N TYR A 48 1.36 3.88 3.19
CA TYR A 48 2.70 4.39 2.86
C TYR A 48 3.64 3.23 2.55
N VAL A 49 3.65 2.18 3.37
CA VAL A 49 4.50 1.00 3.17
C VAL A 49 4.21 0.29 1.85
N GLN A 50 2.95 0.18 1.44
CA GLN A 50 2.56 -0.47 0.18
C GLN A 50 3.00 0.31 -1.06
N TYR A 51 2.92 1.65 -1.03
CA TYR A 51 3.20 2.48 -2.20
C TYR A 51 4.63 3.04 -2.24
N SER A 52 5.38 3.03 -1.14
CA SER A 52 6.71 3.63 -1.06
C SER A 52 7.86 2.69 -1.35
N ALA A 53 7.62 1.37 -1.52
CA ALA A 53 8.67 0.36 -1.65
C ALA A 53 9.83 0.67 -2.64
N PRO A 54 9.63 1.36 -3.79
CA PRO A 54 10.74 1.69 -4.69
C PRO A 54 11.48 3.00 -4.35
N LEU A 55 11.09 3.73 -3.29
CA LEU A 55 11.68 5.03 -2.99
C LEU A 55 13.05 4.88 -2.29
N PRO A 56 14.06 5.66 -2.71
CA PRO A 56 15.39 5.61 -2.11
C PRO A 56 15.38 6.12 -0.67
N ALA A 57 16.32 5.63 0.14
CA ALA A 57 16.48 5.92 1.58
C ALA A 57 15.26 5.57 2.47
N LEU A 58 14.26 4.88 1.95
CA LEU A 58 13.10 4.47 2.74
C LEU A 58 13.48 3.37 3.74
N VAL A 59 13.12 3.58 5.01
CA VAL A 59 13.23 2.59 6.07
C VAL A 59 11.83 2.19 6.53
N ILE A 60 11.58 0.88 6.59
CA ILE A 60 10.40 0.28 7.19
C ILE A 60 10.86 -0.43 8.46
N ASP A 61 10.55 0.14 9.61
CA ASP A 61 10.79 -0.46 10.92
C ASP A 61 9.53 -1.21 11.35
N ASP A 62 9.46 -2.50 11.01
CA ASP A 62 8.34 -3.39 11.37
C ASP A 62 8.20 -3.54 12.90
N ALA A 63 9.28 -3.37 13.68
CA ALA A 63 9.25 -3.55 15.14
C ALA A 63 8.71 -2.30 15.86
N ALA A 64 9.06 -1.11 15.39
CA ALA A 64 8.53 0.15 15.90
C ALA A 64 7.25 0.63 15.20
N GLU A 65 6.78 -0.11 14.19
CA GLU A 65 5.66 0.28 13.32
C GLU A 65 5.85 1.69 12.71
N LYS A 66 7.04 1.93 12.15
CA LYS A 66 7.41 3.22 11.54
C LYS A 66 7.86 3.08 10.09
N ILE A 67 7.56 4.12 9.33
CA ILE A 67 8.06 4.33 7.98
C ILE A 67 8.60 5.75 7.89
N TYR A 68 9.82 5.90 7.38
CA TYR A 68 10.49 7.20 7.26
C TYR A 68 11.62 7.12 6.23
N PHE A 69 12.15 8.28 5.85
CA PHE A 69 13.37 8.36 5.05
C PHE A 69 14.55 8.56 6.00
N ASN A 70 15.58 7.72 5.89
CA ASN A 70 16.84 7.95 6.60
C ASN A 70 17.62 9.05 5.88
N THR A 71 17.66 10.24 6.49
CA THR A 71 18.39 11.40 5.98
C THR A 71 19.67 11.69 6.78
N ASP A 72 20.03 10.81 7.72
CA ASP A 72 21.20 11.00 8.58
C ASP A 72 22.50 10.53 7.90
N ASP A 73 22.38 9.62 6.93
CA ASP A 73 23.48 9.10 6.11
C ASP A 73 23.64 9.85 4.77
N ASP A 74 24.72 9.53 4.03
CA ASP A 74 24.92 10.05 2.68
C ASP A 74 23.83 9.54 1.72
N LEU A 75 22.85 10.40 1.44
CA LEU A 75 21.73 10.13 0.55
C LEU A 75 22.17 9.76 -0.87
N ALA A 76 23.34 10.19 -1.33
CA ALA A 76 23.85 9.85 -2.65
C ALA A 76 23.93 8.32 -2.85
N ILE A 77 24.23 7.58 -1.78
CA ILE A 77 24.32 6.11 -1.81
C ILE A 77 23.02 5.47 -2.28
N SER A 78 21.86 6.02 -1.89
CA SER A 78 20.56 5.47 -2.27
C SER A 78 19.95 6.16 -3.50
N LEU A 79 20.21 7.46 -3.68
CA LEU A 79 19.67 8.24 -4.80
C LEU A 79 20.34 7.92 -6.14
N THR A 80 21.65 7.69 -6.17
CA THR A 80 22.38 7.40 -7.42
C THR A 80 21.83 6.18 -8.16
N PRO A 81 21.76 4.97 -7.56
CA PRO A 81 21.25 3.79 -8.29
C PRO A 81 19.78 3.93 -8.69
N PHE A 82 18.98 4.68 -7.89
CA PHE A 82 17.60 4.99 -8.24
C PHE A 82 17.53 5.85 -9.51
N TYR A 83 18.29 6.95 -9.59
CA TYR A 83 18.28 7.82 -10.76
C TYR A 83 18.94 7.17 -11.98
N GLU A 84 19.95 6.31 -11.80
CA GLU A 84 20.53 5.52 -12.89
C GLU A 84 19.47 4.62 -13.54
N SER A 85 18.68 3.90 -12.73
CA SER A 85 17.59 3.02 -13.21
C SER A 85 16.48 3.82 -13.88
N TYR A 86 16.11 4.97 -13.31
CA TYR A 86 15.10 5.86 -13.88
C TYR A 86 15.53 6.45 -15.23
N LEU A 87 16.77 6.94 -15.34
CA LEU A 87 17.31 7.51 -16.58
C LEU A 87 17.54 6.45 -17.67
N ALA A 88 17.75 5.20 -17.29
CA ALA A 88 17.85 4.07 -18.20
C ALA A 88 16.48 3.54 -18.69
N GLU A 89 15.37 4.05 -18.15
CA GLU A 89 14.00 3.54 -18.41
C GLU A 89 13.81 2.06 -18.01
N ASP A 90 14.56 1.59 -17.01
CA ASP A 90 14.52 0.20 -16.49
C ASP A 90 13.57 0.03 -15.28
N MET A 91 12.67 1.00 -15.06
CA MET A 91 11.74 1.07 -13.92
C MET A 91 10.27 0.88 -14.33
#